data_AF-A0A495URC2-F1
#
_entry.id   AF-A0A495URC2-F1
#
_cell.length_a   1.000
_cell.length_b   1.000
_cell.length_c   1.000
_cell.angle_alpha   90.00
_cell.angle_beta   90.00
_cell.angle_gamma   90.00
#
_symmetry.space_group_name_H-M   'P 1'
#
loop_
_entity.id
_entity.type
_entity.pdbx_description
1 polymer ?
#
loop_
_entity_poly.entity_id
_entity_poly.type
_entity_poly.pdbx_seq_one_letter_code
_entity_poly.pdbx_strand_id
1 'polypeptide(L)'
;MSIAKAGQPITSLADWEQHAPPKSPRHWVDGRSAKEVARAWLEGGGITMPQEVRAVLSGHPRFDDVLSWDAEPEARLRFDAFPGEPRNSDLLVIADDSFGPFLLAVEAKADETYGDTLADVLAAALEKRIENPRSNRIARIEGLATLLLKPRSGGQPKAGDLRYQLFTACAGALAETHRRRAGRAVMLVHEFITPATTDVKHARNAFDLRSFLSRLSGCTDMLVHDRGLQGPFVFSRYPGVELFVGKVSRNLR
;
A
#
# COMPACT_ATOMS: atom_id res chain seq x y z
N MET A 1 20.28 -4.55 7.22
CA MET A 1 19.24 -5.15 6.36
C MET A 1 18.66 -6.32 7.08
N SER A 2 17.38 -6.23 7.43
CA SER A 2 16.71 -7.30 8.18
C SER A 2 15.22 -7.29 7.91
N ILE A 3 14.60 -8.47 8.06
CA ILE A 3 13.15 -8.62 8.17
C ILE A 3 12.90 -9.12 9.57
N ALA A 4 12.05 -8.45 10.34
CA ALA A 4 11.75 -8.84 11.70
C ALA A 4 10.34 -8.45 12.11
N LYS A 5 9.74 -9.21 13.04
CA LYS A 5 8.47 -8.86 13.67
C LYS A 5 8.61 -8.92 15.19
N ALA A 6 8.27 -7.83 15.86
CA ALA A 6 8.37 -7.73 17.33
C ALA A 6 9.74 -8.16 17.90
N GLY A 7 10.82 -7.81 17.18
CA GLY A 7 12.20 -8.15 17.55
C GLY A 7 12.65 -9.56 17.18
N GLN A 8 11.78 -10.40 16.60
CA GLN A 8 12.14 -11.73 16.10
C GLN A 8 12.59 -11.63 14.63
N PRO A 9 13.83 -12.02 14.30
CA PRO A 9 14.28 -12.10 12.91
C PRO A 9 13.45 -13.09 12.10
N ILE A 10 13.21 -12.77 10.84
CA ILE A 10 12.50 -13.61 9.87
C ILE A 10 13.45 -13.89 8.72
N THR A 11 13.95 -15.12 8.65
CA THR A 11 14.95 -15.56 7.67
C THR A 11 14.45 -16.67 6.75
N SER A 12 13.28 -17.24 7.08
CA SER A 12 12.64 -18.31 6.32
C SER A 12 11.13 -18.09 6.20
N LEU A 13 10.48 -18.81 5.28
CA LEU A 13 9.02 -18.81 5.19
C LEU A 13 8.36 -19.37 6.45
N ALA A 14 9.01 -20.33 7.12
CA ALA A 14 8.52 -20.88 8.37
C ALA A 14 8.55 -19.82 9.48
N ASP A 15 9.63 -19.03 9.56
CA ASP A 15 9.73 -17.90 10.50
C ASP A 15 8.63 -16.87 10.23
N TRP A 16 8.36 -16.58 8.95
CA TRP A 16 7.34 -15.61 8.56
C TRP A 16 5.95 -16.11 8.95
N GLU A 17 5.62 -17.37 8.64
CA GLU A 17 4.35 -17.99 9.04
C GLU A 17 4.18 -18.04 10.56
N GLN A 18 5.27 -18.25 11.30
CA GLN A 18 5.23 -18.31 12.77
C GLN A 18 5.09 -16.93 13.41
N HIS A 19 5.86 -15.94 12.96
CA HIS A 19 6.01 -14.65 13.64
C HIS A 19 5.17 -13.53 13.05
N ALA A 20 4.84 -13.60 11.76
CA ALA A 20 4.00 -12.64 11.07
C ALA A 20 3.01 -13.32 10.10
N PRO A 21 2.18 -14.27 10.59
CA PRO A 21 1.19 -14.91 9.73
C PRO A 21 0.17 -13.88 9.22
N PRO A 22 -0.41 -14.12 8.04
CA PRO A 22 -1.57 -13.36 7.61
C PRO A 22 -2.70 -13.52 8.62
N LYS A 23 -3.59 -12.52 8.70
CA LYS A 23 -4.74 -12.50 9.62
C LYS A 23 -5.59 -13.77 9.63
N SER A 24 -5.63 -14.51 8.52
CA SER A 24 -6.25 -15.82 8.45
C SER A 24 -5.27 -16.84 7.88
N PRO A 25 -5.05 -17.99 8.54
CA PRO A 25 -4.15 -19.05 8.04
C PRO A 25 -4.50 -19.52 6.63
N ARG A 26 -5.78 -19.48 6.25
CA ARG A 26 -6.26 -19.83 4.90
C ARG A 26 -5.72 -18.93 3.79
N HIS A 27 -5.12 -17.79 4.12
CA HIS A 27 -4.49 -16.89 3.15
C HIS A 27 -3.03 -17.27 2.87
N TRP A 28 -2.42 -18.13 3.69
CA TRP A 28 -1.05 -18.62 3.50
C TRP A 28 -1.00 -19.76 2.49
N VAL A 29 -1.23 -19.44 1.22
CA VAL A 29 -1.40 -20.41 0.13
C VAL A 29 -0.42 -20.09 -1.00
N ASP A 30 0.14 -21.13 -1.61
CA ASP A 30 1.02 -20.97 -2.77
C ASP A 30 0.30 -20.27 -3.92
N GLY A 31 1.01 -19.34 -4.57
CA GLY A 31 0.46 -18.53 -5.65
C GLY A 31 -0.48 -17.41 -5.20
N ARG A 32 -0.63 -17.17 -3.87
CA ARG A 32 -1.42 -16.08 -3.29
C ARG A 32 -0.53 -15.05 -2.60
N SER A 33 -1.00 -13.80 -2.56
CA SER A 33 -0.24 -12.60 -2.18
C SER A 33 0.56 -12.75 -0.89
N ALA A 34 -0.06 -13.21 0.20
CA ALA A 34 0.60 -13.29 1.52
C ALA A 34 1.86 -14.17 1.50
N LYS A 35 1.83 -15.31 0.80
CA LYS A 35 2.98 -16.22 0.74
C LYS A 35 3.99 -15.80 -0.33
N GLU A 36 3.51 -15.25 -1.45
CA GLU A 36 4.40 -14.77 -2.52
C GLU A 36 5.18 -13.51 -2.12
N VAL A 37 4.61 -12.61 -1.33
CA VAL A 37 5.37 -11.48 -0.78
C VAL A 37 6.44 -11.95 0.20
N ALA A 38 6.13 -12.90 1.07
CA ALA A 38 7.12 -13.49 1.96
C ALA A 38 8.28 -14.12 1.17
N ARG A 39 7.95 -14.91 0.12
CA ARG A 39 8.95 -15.50 -0.78
C ARG A 39 9.83 -14.46 -1.46
N ALA A 40 9.22 -13.44 -2.05
CA ALA A 40 9.95 -12.43 -2.80
C ALA A 40 10.93 -11.65 -1.93
N TRP A 41 10.50 -11.27 -0.73
CA TRP A 41 11.33 -10.49 0.19
C TRP A 41 12.36 -11.32 0.95
N LEU A 42 12.15 -12.63 1.11
CA LEU A 42 13.13 -13.56 1.67
C LEU A 42 14.14 -14.11 0.65
N GLU A 43 13.93 -13.87 -0.64
CA GLU A 43 14.88 -14.21 -1.69
C GLU A 43 16.26 -13.58 -1.39
N GLY A 44 17.34 -14.32 -1.68
CA GLY A 44 18.69 -13.87 -1.30
C GLY A 44 18.91 -13.78 0.21
N GLY A 45 18.16 -14.55 1.00
CA GLY A 45 18.31 -14.64 2.46
C GLY A 45 17.68 -13.47 3.25
N GLY A 46 16.78 -12.70 2.63
CA GLY A 46 16.15 -11.53 3.28
C GLY A 46 17.07 -10.32 3.43
N ILE A 47 18.22 -10.33 2.74
CA ILE A 47 19.21 -9.23 2.75
C ILE A 47 19.03 -8.34 1.52
N THR A 48 18.54 -8.90 0.41
CA THR A 48 18.36 -8.17 -0.84
C THR A 48 16.91 -7.81 -1.05
N MET A 49 16.62 -6.53 -1.27
CA MET A 49 15.29 -6.08 -1.67
C MET A 49 14.93 -6.66 -3.05
N PRO A 50 13.67 -7.08 -3.30
CA PRO A 50 13.27 -7.65 -4.58
C PRO A 50 13.69 -6.79 -5.78
N GLN A 51 14.20 -7.43 -6.84
CA GLN A 51 14.79 -6.73 -7.99
C GLN A 51 13.82 -5.73 -8.62
N GLU A 52 12.56 -6.11 -8.79
CA GLU A 52 11.50 -5.29 -9.35
C GLU A 52 11.21 -4.04 -8.49
N VAL A 53 11.33 -4.15 -7.17
CA VAL A 53 11.19 -3.02 -6.24
C VAL A 53 12.41 -2.11 -6.35
N ARG A 54 13.62 -2.67 -6.38
CA ARG A 54 14.85 -1.87 -6.59
C ARG A 54 14.82 -1.11 -7.91
N ALA A 55 14.41 -1.77 -8.99
CA ALA A 55 14.34 -1.19 -10.33
C ALA A 55 13.31 -0.06 -10.41
N VAL A 56 12.16 -0.17 -9.72
CA VAL A 56 11.16 0.91 -9.74
C VAL A 56 11.62 2.13 -8.95
N LEU A 57 12.36 1.93 -7.85
CA LEU A 57 12.94 3.02 -7.07
C LEU A 57 14.03 3.72 -7.88
N SER A 58 15.04 3.00 -8.36
CA SER A 58 16.15 3.59 -9.11
C SER A 58 15.72 4.22 -10.45
N GLY A 59 14.58 3.81 -10.99
CA GLY A 59 13.98 4.43 -12.17
C GLY A 59 13.35 5.80 -11.94
N HIS A 60 13.22 6.26 -10.69
CA HIS A 60 12.56 7.52 -10.35
C HIS A 60 13.56 8.55 -9.80
N PRO A 61 13.61 9.80 -10.32
CA PRO A 61 14.64 10.81 -10.00
C PRO A 61 14.63 11.35 -8.55
N ARG A 62 13.73 10.85 -7.71
CA ARG A 62 13.61 11.19 -6.29
C ARG A 62 14.12 10.08 -5.38
N PHE A 63 14.71 9.03 -5.95
CA PHE A 63 15.30 7.90 -5.26
C PHE A 63 16.63 7.55 -5.91
N ASP A 64 17.51 6.95 -5.12
CA ASP A 64 18.81 6.47 -5.56
C ASP A 64 18.99 5.01 -5.12
N ASP A 65 20.18 4.47 -5.27
CA ASP A 65 20.53 3.15 -4.75
C ASP A 65 20.26 3.06 -3.23
N VAL A 66 19.54 2.02 -2.84
CA VAL A 66 19.20 1.75 -1.43
C VAL A 66 20.45 1.31 -0.67
N LEU A 67 20.85 2.11 0.31
CA LEU A 67 22.03 1.91 1.15
C LEU A 67 21.74 0.95 2.31
N SER A 68 20.58 1.12 2.95
CA SER A 68 20.10 0.25 4.03
C SER A 68 18.59 0.16 3.98
N TRP A 69 18.05 -0.94 4.50
CA TRP A 69 16.63 -1.09 4.72
C TRP A 69 16.34 -2.09 5.82
N ASP A 70 15.24 -1.92 6.53
CA ASP A 70 14.68 -2.91 7.45
C ASP A 70 13.19 -3.03 7.20
N ALA A 71 12.64 -4.24 7.35
CA ALA A 71 11.24 -4.49 7.07
C ALA A 71 10.50 -5.18 8.23
N GLU A 72 9.25 -4.77 8.41
CA GLU A 72 8.30 -5.34 9.36
C GLU A 72 7.08 -5.85 8.60
N PRO A 73 6.88 -7.18 8.51
CA PRO A 73 5.66 -7.75 7.93
C PRO A 73 4.42 -7.45 8.78
N GLU A 74 3.24 -7.43 8.17
CA GLU A 74 1.94 -7.23 8.85
C GLU A 74 1.95 -5.98 9.77
N ALA A 75 2.57 -4.90 9.28
CA ALA A 75 2.81 -3.68 10.05
C ALA A 75 1.53 -2.88 10.26
N ARG A 76 1.32 -2.40 11.49
CA ARG A 76 0.09 -1.71 11.89
C ARG A 76 0.25 -0.19 11.81
N LEU A 77 -0.23 0.41 10.72
CA LEU A 77 -0.13 1.83 10.41
C LEU A 77 -1.39 2.58 10.86
N ARG A 78 -1.29 3.32 11.97
CA ARG A 78 -2.35 4.24 12.43
C ARG A 78 -2.27 5.56 11.67
N PHE A 79 -3.39 6.02 11.11
CA PHE A 79 -3.50 7.31 10.41
C PHE A 79 -4.58 8.25 10.99
N ASP A 80 -5.37 7.79 11.96
CA ASP A 80 -6.32 8.61 12.71
C ASP A 80 -6.37 8.22 14.19
N ALA A 81 -7.11 9.01 14.98
CA ALA A 81 -7.27 8.81 16.42
C ALA A 81 -8.50 7.97 16.78
N PHE A 82 -9.26 7.47 15.80
CA PHE A 82 -10.48 6.73 16.09
C PHE A 82 -10.16 5.31 16.59
N PRO A 83 -10.96 4.77 17.52
CA PRO A 83 -10.78 3.40 17.99
C PRO A 83 -11.01 2.38 16.86
N GLY A 84 -10.43 1.20 17.02
CA GLY A 84 -10.55 0.10 16.08
C GLY A 84 -9.20 -0.35 15.50
N GLU A 85 -9.30 -1.26 14.53
CA GLU A 85 -8.14 -1.81 13.84
C GLU A 85 -7.47 -0.73 12.97
N PRO A 86 -6.15 -0.53 13.11
CA PRO A 86 -5.39 0.33 12.20
C PRO A 86 -5.29 -0.30 10.80
N ARG A 87 -4.68 0.42 9.85
CA ARG A 87 -4.34 -0.20 8.57
C ARG A 87 -3.20 -1.19 8.78
N ASN A 88 -3.42 -2.47 8.49
CA ASN A 88 -2.34 -3.46 8.47
C ASN A 88 -1.73 -3.48 7.06
N SER A 89 -0.48 -3.07 6.87
CA SER A 89 0.25 -3.20 5.61
C SER A 89 0.89 -4.59 5.55
N ASP A 90 0.92 -5.24 4.39
CA ASP A 90 1.52 -6.57 4.26
C ASP A 90 3.02 -6.54 4.61
N LEU A 91 3.71 -5.47 4.21
CA LEU A 91 5.09 -5.20 4.62
C LEU A 91 5.33 -3.69 4.73
N LEU A 92 5.95 -3.27 5.84
CA LEU A 92 6.51 -1.93 5.98
C LEU A 92 8.01 -2.02 5.81
N VAL A 93 8.60 -1.13 5.02
CA VAL A 93 10.05 -1.05 4.82
C VAL A 93 10.50 0.36 5.15
N ILE A 94 11.54 0.47 5.95
CA ILE A 94 12.24 1.72 6.22
C ILE A 94 13.56 1.61 5.52
N ALA A 95 13.85 2.53 4.62
CA ALA A 95 15.04 2.49 3.78
C ALA A 95 15.74 3.85 3.76
N ASP A 96 17.03 3.81 3.49
CA ASP A 96 17.86 5.00 3.30
C ASP A 96 18.54 4.93 1.94
N ASP A 97 18.59 6.07 1.26
CA ASP A 97 19.39 6.30 0.06
C ASP A 97 20.18 7.61 0.21
N SER A 98 20.83 8.08 -0.87
CA SER A 98 21.62 9.32 -0.85
C SER A 98 20.80 10.60 -0.57
N PHE A 99 19.47 10.56 -0.73
CA PHE A 99 18.56 11.66 -0.40
C PHE A 99 18.00 11.56 1.04
N GLY A 100 18.35 10.53 1.79
CA GLY A 100 17.98 10.31 3.20
C GLY A 100 16.92 9.22 3.42
N PRO A 101 16.25 9.20 4.58
CA PRO A 101 15.31 8.14 4.91
C PRO A 101 14.00 8.28 4.12
N PHE A 102 13.46 7.13 3.72
CA PHE A 102 12.14 6.98 3.12
C PHE A 102 11.47 5.70 3.60
N LEU A 103 10.17 5.62 3.39
CA LEU A 103 9.35 4.52 3.84
C LEU A 103 8.57 3.91 2.69
N LEU A 104 8.48 2.59 2.62
CA LEU A 104 7.62 1.87 1.70
C LEU A 104 6.55 1.10 2.49
N ALA A 105 5.29 1.44 2.26
CA ALA A 105 4.15 0.63 2.66
C ALA A 105 3.78 -0.26 1.47
N VAL A 106 4.15 -1.54 1.55
CA VAL A 106 3.91 -2.52 0.51
C VAL A 106 2.55 -3.18 0.74
N GLU A 107 1.77 -3.25 -0.33
CA GLU A 107 0.55 -4.05 -0.43
C GLU A 107 0.77 -5.14 -1.48
N ALA A 108 0.79 -6.38 -1.03
CA ALA A 108 0.88 -7.54 -1.88
C ALA A 108 -0.47 -7.82 -2.54
N LYS A 109 -0.47 -8.12 -3.84
CA LYS A 109 -1.67 -8.54 -4.57
C LYS A 109 -1.36 -9.72 -5.46
N ALA A 110 -2.17 -10.77 -5.39
CA ALA A 110 -2.22 -11.77 -6.45
C ALA A 110 -3.27 -11.28 -7.45
N ASP A 111 -4.51 -11.71 -7.33
CA ASP A 111 -5.63 -11.30 -8.20
C ASP A 111 -6.89 -10.84 -7.43
N GLU A 112 -6.79 -10.73 -6.11
CA GLU A 112 -7.81 -10.17 -5.24
C GLU A 112 -7.99 -8.67 -5.47
N THR A 113 -9.20 -8.15 -5.27
CA THR A 113 -9.46 -6.71 -5.37
C THR A 113 -8.75 -5.93 -4.26
N TYR A 114 -8.69 -4.60 -4.40
CA TYR A 114 -8.40 -3.69 -3.29
C TYR A 114 -9.60 -3.51 -2.34
N GLY A 115 -10.39 -4.57 -2.15
CA GLY A 115 -11.60 -4.57 -1.33
C GLY A 115 -12.75 -3.75 -1.90
N ASP A 116 -13.59 -3.28 -0.98
CA ASP A 116 -14.82 -2.53 -1.26
C ASP A 116 -14.54 -1.10 -1.75
N THR A 117 -15.49 -0.53 -2.49
CA THR A 117 -15.42 0.88 -2.90
C THR A 117 -15.74 1.81 -1.72
N LEU A 118 -15.40 3.09 -1.85
CA LEU A 118 -15.79 4.10 -0.88
C LEU A 118 -17.31 4.19 -0.70
N ALA A 119 -18.08 4.01 -1.77
CA ALA A 119 -19.54 3.99 -1.70
C ALA A 119 -20.06 2.80 -0.87
N ASP A 120 -19.53 1.60 -1.11
CA ASP A 120 -19.90 0.39 -0.36
C ASP A 120 -19.57 0.55 1.13
N VAL A 121 -18.36 1.04 1.45
CA VAL A 121 -17.92 1.25 2.83
C VAL A 121 -18.72 2.35 3.52
N LEU A 122 -19.13 3.39 2.79
CA LEU A 122 -20.00 4.45 3.32
C LEU A 122 -21.41 3.93 3.62
N ALA A 123 -22.00 3.14 2.72
CA ALA A 123 -23.31 2.51 2.95
C ALA A 123 -23.27 1.63 4.21
N ALA A 124 -22.27 0.75 4.33
CA ALA A 124 -22.09 -0.06 5.53
C ALA A 124 -21.82 0.78 6.80
N ALA A 125 -21.14 1.92 6.67
CA ALA A 125 -20.90 2.84 7.79
C ALA A 125 -22.17 3.53 8.27
N LEU A 126 -23.11 3.85 7.35
CA LEU A 126 -24.42 4.42 7.67
C LEU A 126 -25.27 3.43 8.46
N GLU A 127 -25.39 2.17 7.99
CA GLU A 127 -26.07 1.11 8.74
C GLU A 127 -25.47 0.95 10.14
N LYS A 128 -24.13 0.94 10.24
CA LYS A 128 -23.46 0.85 11.54
C LYS A 128 -23.70 2.06 12.44
N ARG A 129 -23.95 3.25 11.87
CA ARG A 129 -24.25 4.47 12.63
C ARG A 129 -25.67 4.46 13.18
N ILE A 130 -26.61 3.83 12.48
CA ILE A 130 -27.98 3.57 12.95
C ILE A 130 -27.94 2.63 14.15
N GLU A 131 -27.22 1.52 14.05
CA GLU A 131 -27.05 0.56 15.16
C GLU A 131 -26.24 1.15 16.34
N ASN A 132 -25.21 1.93 16.04
CA ASN A 132 -24.32 2.51 17.04
C ASN A 132 -24.04 3.99 16.73
N PRO A 133 -24.75 4.91 17.40
CA PRO A 133 -24.56 6.34 17.23
C PRO A 133 -23.17 6.88 17.62
N ARG A 134 -22.27 6.07 18.18
CA ARG A 134 -20.88 6.46 18.48
C ARG A 134 -19.88 6.00 17.42
N SER A 135 -20.35 5.37 16.33
CA SER A 135 -19.50 4.92 15.24
C SER A 135 -18.85 6.10 14.50
N ASN A 136 -17.52 6.08 14.40
CA ASN A 136 -16.73 7.09 13.68
C ASN A 136 -16.38 6.67 12.24
N ARG A 137 -17.03 5.62 11.71
CA ARG A 137 -16.71 5.10 10.36
C ARG A 137 -16.96 6.14 9.27
N ILE A 138 -18.06 6.89 9.35
CA ILE A 138 -18.38 7.96 8.39
C ILE A 138 -17.31 9.06 8.44
N ALA A 139 -16.99 9.55 9.64
CA ALA A 139 -15.96 10.58 9.83
C ALA A 139 -14.57 10.14 9.34
N ARG A 140 -14.22 8.85 9.47
CA ARG A 140 -12.99 8.27 8.91
C ARG A 140 -12.99 8.31 7.39
N ILE A 141 -14.09 7.89 6.76
CA ILE A 141 -14.25 7.89 5.29
C ILE A 141 -14.13 9.32 4.75
N GLU A 142 -14.82 10.28 5.36
CA GLU A 142 -14.75 11.70 5.01
C GLU A 142 -13.33 12.24 5.20
N GLY A 143 -12.69 11.93 6.33
CA GLY A 143 -11.31 12.35 6.62
C GLY A 143 -10.29 11.82 5.61
N LEU A 144 -10.47 10.59 5.12
CA LEU A 144 -9.63 10.00 4.08
C LEU A 144 -9.86 10.65 2.72
N ALA A 145 -11.12 10.84 2.32
CA ALA A 145 -11.46 11.46 1.05
C ALA A 145 -10.98 12.92 0.99
N THR A 146 -11.18 13.68 2.07
CA THR A 146 -10.74 15.08 2.18
C THR A 146 -9.23 15.23 2.29
N LEU A 147 -8.53 14.25 2.88
CA LEU A 147 -7.07 14.23 2.91
C LEU A 147 -6.48 14.03 1.51
N LEU A 148 -6.97 13.03 0.76
CA LEU A 148 -6.28 12.54 -0.43
C LEU A 148 -6.81 13.11 -1.75
N LEU A 149 -8.09 13.49 -1.83
CA LEU A 149 -8.69 13.87 -3.11
C LEU A 149 -8.76 15.39 -3.28
N LYS A 150 -8.42 15.82 -4.49
CA LYS A 150 -8.69 17.18 -4.98
C LYS A 150 -10.15 17.32 -5.46
N PRO A 151 -10.68 18.55 -5.61
CA PRO A 151 -11.95 18.79 -6.30
C PRO A 151 -12.01 18.05 -7.64
N ARG A 152 -13.14 17.42 -7.93
CA ARG A 152 -13.28 16.56 -9.11
C ARG A 152 -13.38 17.40 -10.37
N SER A 153 -12.54 17.11 -11.36
CA SER A 153 -12.66 17.66 -12.72
C SER A 153 -13.52 16.75 -13.60
N GLY A 154 -14.04 17.29 -14.71
CA GLY A 154 -14.79 16.51 -15.71
C GLY A 154 -13.97 15.30 -16.21
N GLY A 155 -14.63 14.16 -16.38
CA GLY A 155 -13.99 12.92 -16.85
C GLY A 155 -13.27 12.09 -15.78
N GLN A 156 -13.08 12.61 -14.55
CA GLN A 156 -12.47 11.82 -13.48
C GLN A 156 -13.52 10.99 -12.69
N PRO A 157 -13.15 9.83 -12.14
CA PRO A 157 -14.09 8.98 -11.39
C PRO A 157 -14.62 9.68 -10.13
N LYS A 158 -15.82 9.29 -9.68
CA LYS A 158 -16.37 9.82 -8.43
C LYS A 158 -15.59 9.22 -7.27
N ALA A 159 -15.54 9.93 -6.14
CA ALA A 159 -14.87 9.41 -4.94
C ALA A 159 -15.46 8.05 -4.53
N GLY A 160 -16.79 7.90 -4.61
CA GLY A 160 -17.48 6.66 -4.28
C GLY A 160 -17.07 5.45 -5.11
N ASP A 161 -16.58 5.64 -6.34
CA ASP A 161 -16.21 4.55 -7.26
C ASP A 161 -14.81 3.96 -6.91
N LEU A 162 -14.04 4.66 -6.08
CA LEU A 162 -12.65 4.32 -5.78
C LEU A 162 -12.55 3.32 -4.62
N ARG A 163 -11.54 2.45 -4.66
CA ARG A 163 -11.30 1.39 -3.67
C ARG A 163 -10.83 1.94 -2.33
N TYR A 164 -11.56 1.68 -1.25
CA TYR A 164 -11.28 2.19 0.10
C TYR A 164 -9.89 1.78 0.62
N GLN A 165 -9.42 0.59 0.26
CA GLN A 165 -8.11 0.10 0.70
C GLN A 165 -6.96 0.99 0.20
N LEU A 166 -7.05 1.57 -1.00
CA LEU A 166 -6.03 2.47 -1.54
C LEU A 166 -5.92 3.77 -0.71
N PHE A 167 -7.03 4.29 -0.20
CA PHE A 167 -7.05 5.45 0.69
C PHE A 167 -6.33 5.13 2.00
N THR A 168 -6.70 4.02 2.65
CA THR A 168 -6.11 3.65 3.94
C THR A 168 -4.64 3.29 3.80
N ALA A 169 -4.22 2.68 2.69
CA ALA A 169 -2.81 2.40 2.39
C ALA A 169 -1.99 3.70 2.28
N CYS A 170 -2.44 4.67 1.48
CA CYS A 170 -1.76 5.95 1.33
C CYS A 170 -1.73 6.76 2.63
N ALA A 171 -2.86 6.82 3.35
CA ALA A 171 -2.95 7.53 4.62
C ALA A 171 -2.06 6.89 5.70
N GLY A 172 -1.99 5.55 5.74
CA GLY A 172 -1.08 4.81 6.61
C GLY A 172 0.39 5.11 6.31
N ALA A 173 0.78 5.07 5.03
CA ALA A 173 2.13 5.40 4.59
C ALA A 173 2.52 6.84 4.97
N LEU A 174 1.66 7.82 4.67
CA LEU A 174 1.86 9.22 5.03
C LEU A 174 2.03 9.43 6.54
N ALA A 175 1.11 8.87 7.33
CA ALA A 175 1.10 9.05 8.77
C ALA A 175 2.34 8.42 9.45
N GLU A 176 2.76 7.24 8.99
CA GLU A 176 3.94 6.56 9.50
C GLU A 176 5.23 7.30 9.13
N THR A 177 5.34 7.74 7.87
CA THR A 177 6.50 8.50 7.38
C THR A 177 6.67 9.80 8.16
N HIS A 178 5.58 10.54 8.35
CA HIS A 178 5.58 11.76 9.15
C HIS A 178 5.96 11.50 10.61
N ARG A 179 5.43 10.43 11.23
CA ARG A 179 5.76 10.06 12.62
C ARG A 179 7.25 9.75 12.79
N ARG A 180 7.85 9.14 11.78
CA ARG A 180 9.29 8.80 11.73
C ARG A 180 10.18 9.95 11.27
N ARG A 181 9.59 11.10 10.90
CA ARG A 181 10.29 12.28 10.37
C ARG A 181 11.11 11.98 9.11
N ALA A 182 10.64 11.03 8.30
CA ALA A 182 11.18 10.80 6.96
C ALA A 182 10.51 11.74 5.95
N GLY A 183 11.22 12.06 4.86
CA GLY A 183 10.74 13.03 3.87
C GLY A 183 9.92 12.43 2.73
N ARG A 184 10.00 11.10 2.53
CA ARG A 184 9.42 10.41 1.37
C ARG A 184 8.68 9.15 1.81
N ALA A 185 7.44 9.03 1.35
CA ALA A 185 6.57 7.88 1.56
C ALA A 185 6.28 7.22 0.21
N VAL A 186 6.31 5.89 0.16
CA VAL A 186 5.94 5.10 -1.03
C VAL A 186 4.82 4.16 -0.63
N MET A 187 3.67 4.24 -1.31
CA MET A 187 2.67 3.18 -1.29
C MET A 187 2.90 2.31 -2.53
N LEU A 188 3.36 1.08 -2.33
CA LEU A 188 3.78 0.19 -3.41
C LEU A 188 2.87 -1.03 -3.48
N VAL A 189 2.19 -1.21 -4.60
CA VAL A 189 1.54 -2.48 -4.91
C VAL A 189 2.58 -3.45 -5.46
N HIS A 190 2.76 -4.60 -4.81
CA HIS A 190 3.58 -5.69 -5.31
C HIS A 190 2.65 -6.79 -5.84
N GLU A 191 2.48 -6.82 -7.16
CA GLU A 191 1.58 -7.74 -7.88
C GLU A 191 2.30 -9.06 -8.23
N PHE A 192 1.67 -10.19 -7.97
CA PHE A 192 2.20 -11.53 -8.26
C PHE A 192 1.32 -12.20 -9.30
N ILE A 193 1.89 -12.45 -10.49
CA ILE A 193 1.23 -13.16 -11.58
C ILE A 193 1.65 -14.62 -11.46
N THR A 194 0.73 -15.48 -11.07
CA THR A 194 1.00 -16.91 -10.80
C THR A 194 0.03 -17.80 -11.57
N PRO A 195 0.28 -19.12 -11.68
CA PRO A 195 -0.68 -20.06 -12.25
C PRO A 195 -2.06 -20.06 -11.56
N ALA A 196 -2.16 -19.54 -10.33
CA ALA A 196 -3.42 -19.44 -9.57
C ALA A 196 -4.21 -18.13 -9.82
N THR A 197 -3.70 -17.26 -10.70
CA THR A 197 -4.27 -15.92 -10.99
C THR A 197 -4.82 -15.81 -12.41
N THR A 198 -5.60 -14.76 -12.69
CA THR A 198 -6.16 -14.53 -14.03
C THR A 198 -5.88 -13.11 -14.53
N ASP A 199 -5.54 -13.01 -15.82
CA ASP A 199 -5.20 -11.74 -16.48
C ASP A 199 -6.38 -10.73 -16.46
N VAL A 200 -7.63 -11.22 -16.48
CA VAL A 200 -8.83 -10.39 -16.36
C VAL A 200 -8.89 -9.67 -15.01
N LYS A 201 -8.56 -10.36 -13.92
CA LYS A 201 -8.56 -9.75 -12.58
C LYS A 201 -7.39 -8.80 -12.38
N HIS A 202 -6.22 -9.12 -12.93
CA HIS A 202 -5.07 -8.21 -12.98
C HIS A 202 -5.41 -6.92 -13.72
N ALA A 203 -6.07 -7.03 -14.88
CA ALA A 203 -6.52 -5.86 -15.65
C ALA A 203 -7.51 -4.99 -14.85
N ARG A 204 -8.44 -5.60 -14.10
CA ARG A 204 -9.35 -4.88 -13.19
C ARG A 204 -8.60 -4.15 -12.09
N ASN A 205 -7.64 -4.80 -11.43
CA ASN A 205 -6.82 -4.15 -10.40
C ASN A 205 -5.99 -2.99 -10.97
N ALA A 206 -5.41 -3.17 -12.15
CA ALA A 206 -4.71 -2.10 -12.85
C ALA A 206 -5.64 -0.91 -13.14
N PHE A 207 -6.88 -1.18 -13.57
CA PHE A 207 -7.89 -0.14 -13.79
C PHE A 207 -8.27 0.60 -12.50
N ASP A 208 -8.51 -0.12 -11.40
CA ASP A 208 -8.86 0.46 -10.10
C ASP A 208 -7.73 1.36 -9.56
N LEU A 209 -6.47 0.93 -9.71
CA LEU A 209 -5.31 1.72 -9.30
C LEU A 209 -5.15 2.98 -10.16
N ARG A 210 -5.29 2.88 -11.49
CA ARG A 210 -5.24 4.04 -12.39
C ARG A 210 -6.35 5.05 -12.09
N SER A 211 -7.57 4.58 -11.84
CA SER A 211 -8.71 5.41 -11.45
C SER A 211 -8.46 6.18 -10.15
N PHE A 212 -7.80 5.53 -9.18
CA PHE A 212 -7.40 6.19 -7.93
C PHE A 212 -6.31 7.24 -8.16
N LEU A 213 -5.26 6.89 -8.92
CA LEU A 213 -4.15 7.79 -9.23
C LEU A 213 -4.57 9.01 -10.04
N SER A 214 -5.53 8.89 -10.97
CA SER A 214 -6.06 10.06 -11.69
C SER A 214 -6.78 11.03 -10.75
N ARG A 215 -7.53 10.51 -9.78
CA ARG A 215 -8.15 11.36 -8.75
C ARG A 215 -7.17 11.96 -7.76
N LEU A 216 -6.11 11.23 -7.41
CA LEU A 216 -5.04 11.70 -6.52
C LEU A 216 -4.22 12.83 -7.17
N SER A 217 -3.81 12.63 -8.42
CA SER A 217 -3.00 13.60 -9.18
C SER A 217 -3.80 14.85 -9.57
N GLY A 218 -5.08 14.68 -9.90
CA GLY A 218 -5.88 15.71 -10.57
C GLY A 218 -5.78 15.64 -12.10
N CYS A 219 -5.04 14.66 -12.64
CA CYS A 219 -4.90 14.41 -14.08
C CYS A 219 -5.99 13.44 -14.58
N THR A 220 -6.15 13.33 -15.89
CA THR A 220 -6.99 12.31 -16.53
C THR A 220 -6.25 10.97 -16.63
N ASP A 221 -6.98 9.86 -16.66
CA ASP A 221 -6.43 8.48 -16.71
C ASP A 221 -5.39 8.26 -17.81
N MET A 222 -5.48 8.98 -18.93
CA MET A 222 -4.57 8.83 -20.09
C MET A 222 -3.10 9.20 -19.80
N LEU A 223 -2.82 9.86 -18.68
CA LEU A 223 -1.46 10.26 -18.28
C LEU A 223 -0.90 9.40 -17.14
N VAL A 224 -1.65 8.39 -16.69
CA VAL A 224 -1.28 7.55 -15.54
C VAL A 224 -0.88 6.16 -16.01
N HIS A 225 0.38 5.82 -15.82
CA HIS A 225 0.88 4.47 -16.04
C HIS A 225 0.71 3.65 -14.76
N ASP A 226 0.30 2.38 -14.90
CA ASP A 226 0.25 1.40 -13.81
C ASP A 226 1.62 0.74 -13.57
N ARG A 227 2.68 1.26 -14.20
CA ARG A 227 4.07 0.88 -14.04
C ARG A 227 4.88 2.11 -13.64
N GLY A 228 5.81 1.92 -12.72
CA GLY A 228 6.61 3.02 -12.18
C GLY A 228 6.03 3.63 -10.91
N LEU A 229 6.73 4.64 -10.40
CA LEU A 229 6.31 5.47 -9.27
C LEU A 229 5.70 6.77 -9.79
N GLN A 230 4.51 7.10 -9.30
CA GLN A 230 3.81 8.35 -9.58
C GLN A 230 3.94 9.28 -8.36
N GLY A 231 4.26 10.54 -8.58
CA GLY A 231 4.46 11.54 -7.53
C GLY A 231 5.55 12.56 -7.91
N PRO A 232 5.99 13.40 -6.96
CA PRO A 232 5.52 13.46 -5.58
C PRO A 232 4.11 14.07 -5.46
N PHE A 233 3.28 13.49 -4.59
CA PHE A 233 2.04 14.09 -4.12
C PHE A 233 2.25 14.68 -2.72
N VAL A 234 1.83 15.91 -2.51
CA VAL A 234 2.01 16.63 -1.24
C VAL A 234 0.67 16.96 -0.60
N PHE A 235 0.60 16.86 0.73
CA PHE A 235 -0.63 17.06 1.50
C PHE A 235 -0.38 18.01 2.66
N SER A 236 -1.22 19.04 2.81
CA SER A 236 -1.08 20.05 3.85
C SER A 236 -1.09 19.49 5.28
N ARG A 237 -1.79 18.36 5.50
CA ARG A 237 -1.85 17.67 6.79
C ARG A 237 -0.54 16.97 7.17
N TYR A 238 0.32 16.68 6.19
CA TYR A 238 1.62 16.03 6.37
C TYR A 238 2.71 16.88 5.72
N PRO A 239 2.99 18.08 6.25
CA PRO A 239 3.97 18.98 5.66
C PRO A 239 5.35 18.32 5.64
N GLY A 240 6.07 18.50 4.53
CA GLY A 240 7.41 17.93 4.34
C GLY A 240 7.45 16.45 3.97
N VAL A 241 6.31 15.78 3.79
CA VAL A 241 6.25 14.40 3.27
C VAL A 241 5.79 14.39 1.82
N GLU A 242 6.64 13.85 0.95
CA GLU A 242 6.32 13.53 -0.44
C GLU A 242 5.78 12.11 -0.54
N LEU A 243 4.55 11.92 -1.04
CA LEU A 243 4.00 10.60 -1.32
C LEU A 243 4.25 10.20 -2.77
N PHE A 244 4.72 8.97 -2.96
CA PHE A 244 4.79 8.28 -4.23
C PHE A 244 3.87 7.06 -4.18
N VAL A 245 3.22 6.75 -5.29
CA VAL A 245 2.36 5.57 -5.43
C VAL A 245 2.77 4.83 -6.68
N GLY A 246 3.01 3.53 -6.58
CA GLY A 246 3.40 2.73 -7.73
C GLY A 246 2.96 1.29 -7.63
N LYS A 247 3.20 0.58 -8.72
CA LYS A 247 3.01 -0.87 -8.82
C LYS A 247 4.21 -1.50 -9.50
N VAL A 248 4.64 -2.64 -8.95
CA VAL A 248 5.58 -3.58 -9.56
C VAL A 248 4.91 -4.93 -9.70
N SER A 249 5.34 -5.71 -10.69
CA SER A 249 4.81 -7.05 -10.92
C SER A 249 5.93 -8.07 -11.00
N ARG A 250 5.75 -9.21 -10.34
CA ARG A 250 6.60 -10.40 -10.46
C ARG A 250 5.82 -11.47 -11.19
N ASN A 251 6.33 -11.92 -12.33
CA ASN A 251 5.73 -12.99 -13.12
C ASN A 251 6.35 -14.34 -12.75
N LEU A 252 5.51 -15.25 -12.23
CA LEU A 252 5.83 -16.60 -11.80
C LEU A 252 5.07 -17.67 -12.64
N ARG A 253 4.36 -17.23 -13.69
CA ARG A 253 3.68 -18.09 -14.66
C ARG A 253 4.58 -18.37 -15.87
#